data_AF-A0A0A9VW30-F1
#
_entry.id   AF-A0A0A9VW30-F1
#
_cell.length_a   1.000
_cell.length_b   1.000
_cell.length_c   1.000
_cell.angle_alpha   90.00
_cell.angle_beta   90.00
_cell.angle_gamma   90.00
#
_symmetry.space_group_name_H-M   'P 1'
#
loop_
_entity.id
_entity.type
_entity.pdbx_description
1 polymer ?
#
loop_
_entity_poly.entity_id
_entity_poly.type
_entity_poly.pdbx_seq_one_letter_code
_entity_poly.pdbx_strand_id
1 'polypeptide(L)'
;WSLRFELPMPEGARLCSIEKAGAHPTTVNDVKWGECELRKLWKKYATIFDGTTGRIVGHKAKIFLKENKTPKVFRPRPVPFAMREQVEKELERLVGMDVIEPVDTTASPLTWASPIVLAIKSN
;
A
#
# COMPACT_ATOMS: atom_id res chain seq x y z
N TRP A 1 -13.57 0.72 -10.87
CA TRP A 1 -13.32 1.78 -9.86
C TRP A 1 -13.84 3.13 -10.33
N SER A 2 -13.41 3.67 -11.48
CA SER A 2 -13.93 4.95 -12.01
C SER A 2 -15.47 5.04 -12.07
N LEU A 3 -16.15 3.97 -12.52
CA LEU A 3 -17.63 3.90 -12.51
C LEU A 3 -18.25 3.73 -11.11
N ARG A 4 -17.53 3.11 -10.16
CA ARG A 4 -18.02 2.82 -8.81
C ARG A 4 -17.86 4.02 -7.87
N PHE A 5 -16.86 4.84 -8.12
CA PHE A 5 -16.46 5.99 -7.31
C PHE A 5 -16.58 7.31 -8.07
N GLU A 6 -17.22 7.30 -9.25
CA GLU A 6 -17.49 8.49 -10.08
C GLU A 6 -16.23 9.32 -10.40
N LEU A 7 -15.08 8.66 -10.53
CA LEU A 7 -13.82 9.31 -10.89
C LEU A 7 -13.72 9.47 -12.41
N PRO A 8 -13.06 10.54 -12.91
CA PRO A 8 -12.81 10.70 -14.33
C PRO A 8 -12.02 9.51 -14.88
N MET A 9 -12.36 9.08 -16.10
CA MET A 9 -11.65 8.00 -16.76
C MET A 9 -10.22 8.47 -17.08
N PRO A 10 -9.18 7.66 -16.79
CA PRO A 10 -7.82 8.01 -17.13
C PRO A 10 -7.65 8.15 -18.64
N GLU A 11 -6.75 9.04 -19.05
CA GLU A 11 -6.52 9.37 -20.45
C GLU A 11 -6.17 8.12 -21.27
N GLY A 12 -6.88 7.93 -22.39
CA GLY A 12 -6.74 6.75 -23.25
C GLY A 12 -7.58 5.52 -22.87
N ALA A 13 -8.27 5.52 -21.73
CA ALA A 13 -9.13 4.41 -21.35
C ALA A 13 -10.50 4.47 -22.07
N ARG A 14 -10.88 3.38 -22.75
CA ARG A 14 -12.20 3.21 -23.37
C ARG A 14 -12.92 2.02 -22.71
N LEU A 15 -14.18 2.23 -22.32
CA LEU A 15 -15.06 1.15 -21.88
C LEU A 15 -15.58 0.42 -23.12
N CYS A 16 -15.12 -0.82 -23.34
CA CYS A 16 -15.51 -1.58 -24.53
C CYS A 16 -16.95 -2.10 -24.45
N SER A 17 -17.45 -2.41 -23.25
CA SER A 17 -18.85 -2.83 -23.02
C SER A 17 -19.20 -2.78 -21.53
N ILE A 18 -20.45 -2.40 -21.21
CA ILE A 18 -21.06 -2.51 -19.89
C ILE A 18 -22.36 -3.31 -20.08
N GLU A 19 -22.39 -4.55 -19.63
CA GLU A 19 -23.66 -5.29 -19.58
C GLU A 19 -24.39 -4.93 -18.28
N LYS A 20 -25.58 -4.34 -18.42
CA LYS A 20 -26.46 -4.10 -17.28
C LYS A 20 -26.96 -5.44 -16.77
N ALA A 21 -26.79 -5.70 -15.47
CA ALA A 21 -27.34 -6.86 -14.79
C ALA A 21 -28.87 -6.81 -14.86
N GLY A 22 -29.44 -7.45 -15.88
CA GLY A 22 -30.87 -7.55 -16.12
C GLY A 22 -31.15 -8.69 -17.10
N ALA A 23 -31.47 -9.85 -16.52
CA ALA A 23 -32.05 -11.03 -17.16
C ALA A 23 -31.22 -11.75 -18.23
N HIS A 24 -30.25 -12.56 -17.80
CA HIS A 24 -30.02 -13.99 -18.11
C HIS A 24 -28.69 -14.40 -17.43
N PRO A 25 -28.54 -15.64 -16.90
CA PRO A 25 -27.24 -16.11 -16.45
C PRO A 25 -26.41 -16.44 -17.69
N THR A 26 -25.90 -15.41 -18.37
CA THR A 26 -24.82 -15.59 -19.33
C THR A 26 -23.64 -16.08 -18.53
N THR A 27 -23.35 -17.37 -18.65
CA THR A 27 -22.11 -17.98 -18.18
C THR A 27 -20.95 -17.06 -18.55
N VAL A 28 -20.26 -16.53 -17.55
CA VAL A 28 -19.12 -15.59 -17.65
C VAL A 28 -17.90 -16.25 -18.31
N ASN A 29 -18.09 -17.34 -19.04
CA ASN A 29 -17.04 -18.23 -19.52
C ASN A 29 -16.65 -18.02 -20.99
N ASP A 30 -17.26 -17.08 -21.72
CA ASP A 30 -16.96 -16.89 -23.16
C ASP A 30 -16.34 -15.52 -23.51
N VAL A 31 -15.69 -14.87 -22.56
CA VAL A 31 -14.61 -13.96 -22.95
C VAL A 31 -13.35 -14.80 -23.11
N LYS A 32 -13.12 -15.32 -24.32
CA LYS A 32 -11.79 -15.79 -24.75
C LYS A 32 -10.86 -14.58 -24.81
N TRP A 33 -10.45 -14.06 -23.65
CA TRP A 33 -9.20 -13.35 -23.53
C TRP A 33 -8.12 -14.36 -23.93
N GLY A 34 -7.69 -14.31 -25.19
CA GLY A 34 -6.61 -15.18 -25.63
C GLY A 34 -5.45 -14.98 -24.66
N GLU A 35 -4.94 -16.07 -24.08
CA GLU A 35 -3.82 -16.03 -23.12
C GLU A 35 -2.66 -15.16 -23.63
N CYS A 36 -2.51 -15.04 -24.95
CA CYS A 36 -1.60 -14.13 -25.62
C CYS A 36 -1.76 -12.66 -25.23
N GLU A 37 -2.98 -12.12 -25.11
CA GLU A 37 -3.21 -10.71 -24.79
C GLU A 37 -2.90 -10.40 -23.31
N LEU A 38 -3.26 -11.30 -22.40
CA LEU A 38 -2.87 -11.20 -20.99
C LEU A 38 -1.35 -11.30 -20.81
N ARG A 39 -0.69 -12.24 -21.50
CA ARG A 39 0.77 -12.35 -21.49
C ARG A 39 1.46 -11.10 -22.05
N LYS A 40 0.92 -10.50 -23.10
CA LYS A 40 1.43 -9.22 -23.64
C LYS A 40 1.30 -8.09 -22.61
N LEU A 41 0.16 -8.01 -21.91
CA LEU A 41 -0.08 -7.01 -20.88
C LEU A 41 0.86 -7.18 -19.68
N TRP A 42 1.01 -8.41 -19.17
CA TRP A 42 1.96 -8.72 -18.11
C TRP A 42 3.39 -8.38 -18.48
N LYS A 43 3.84 -8.71 -19.70
CA LYS A 43 5.18 -8.34 -20.18
C LYS A 43 5.34 -6.82 -20.28
N LYS A 44 4.33 -6.11 -20.78
CA LYS A 44 4.36 -4.66 -20.95
C LYS A 44 4.44 -3.91 -19.61
N TYR A 45 3.76 -4.42 -18.58
CA TYR A 45 3.66 -3.79 -17.26
C TYR A 45 4.28 -4.67 -16.16
N ALA A 46 5.34 -5.41 -16.48
CA ALA A 46 5.93 -6.38 -15.57
C ALA A 46 6.34 -5.75 -14.23
N THR A 47 6.82 -4.51 -14.26
CA THR A 47 7.21 -3.72 -13.07
C THR A 47 6.05 -3.36 -12.14
N ILE A 48 4.80 -3.41 -12.61
CA ILE A 48 3.62 -3.19 -11.77
C ILE A 48 3.22 -4.49 -11.05
N PHE A 49 3.58 -5.64 -11.62
CA PHE A 49 3.19 -6.97 -11.15
C PHE A 49 4.37 -7.79 -10.62
N ASP A 50 5.50 -7.16 -10.30
CA ASP A 50 6.70 -7.86 -9.83
C ASP A 50 6.60 -8.35 -8.37
N GLY A 51 5.50 -8.04 -7.69
CA GLY A 51 5.27 -8.42 -6.29
C GLY A 51 6.10 -7.61 -5.29
N THR A 52 6.85 -6.61 -5.76
CA THR A 52 7.66 -5.74 -4.90
C THR A 52 6.82 -4.57 -4.38
N THR A 53 7.29 -3.93 -3.31
CA THR A 53 6.65 -2.70 -2.80
C THR A 53 7.12 -1.53 -3.64
N GLY A 54 6.22 -0.94 -4.43
CA GLY A 54 6.52 0.25 -5.23
C GLY A 54 6.46 1.55 -4.41
N ARG A 55 7.06 2.61 -4.96
CA ARG A 55 7.02 3.98 -4.41
C ARG A 55 6.23 4.90 -5.33
N ILE A 56 5.29 5.67 -4.77
CA ILE A 56 4.58 6.71 -5.54
C ILE A 56 5.54 7.89 -5.76
N VAL A 57 5.95 8.07 -7.01
CA VAL A 57 6.88 9.15 -7.40
C VAL A 57 6.13 10.46 -7.61
N GLY A 58 6.71 11.57 -7.16
CA GLY A 58 6.17 12.92 -7.40
C GLY A 58 5.05 13.35 -6.46
N HIS A 59 4.62 12.49 -5.52
CA HIS A 59 3.61 12.83 -4.52
C HIS A 59 4.19 12.85 -3.11
N LYS A 60 3.79 13.83 -2.29
CA LYS A 60 4.12 13.92 -0.87
C LYS A 60 2.84 14.08 -0.08
N ALA A 61 2.57 13.16 0.84
CA ALA A 61 1.47 13.28 1.78
C ALA A 61 1.74 14.44 2.75
N LYS A 62 0.74 15.29 2.98
CA LYS A 62 0.78 16.35 3.99
C LYS A 62 -0.20 16.00 5.11
N ILE A 63 0.29 15.98 6.33
CA ILE A 63 -0.53 15.75 7.53
C ILE A 63 -0.84 17.11 8.14
N PHE A 64 -2.11 17.50 8.15
CA PHE A 64 -2.57 18.74 8.79
C PHE A 64 -2.99 18.45 10.22
N LEU A 65 -2.38 19.18 11.17
CA LEU A 65 -2.77 19.12 12.56
C LEU A 65 -3.91 20.10 12.83
N LYS A 66 -4.80 19.71 13.76
CA LYS A 66 -5.76 20.66 14.32
C LYS A 66 -5.01 21.76 15.09
N GLU A 67 -5.62 22.92 15.20
CA GLU A 67 -5.08 24.02 16.01
C GLU A 67 -4.88 23.61 17.47
N ASN A 68 -3.89 24.21 18.12
CA ASN A 68 -3.56 24.02 19.55
C ASN A 68 -3.24 22.57 19.96
N LYS A 69 -2.66 21.76 19.06
CA LYS A 69 -2.18 20.42 19.40
C LYS A 69 -0.74 20.45 19.90
N THR A 70 -0.52 19.84 21.06
CA THR A 70 0.78 19.69 21.68
C THR A 70 1.43 18.38 21.25
N PRO A 71 2.70 18.39 20.82
CA PRO A 71 3.48 17.18 20.57
C PRO A 71 3.56 16.28 21.79
N LYS A 72 3.51 14.97 21.56
CA LYS A 72 3.57 13.98 22.64
C LYS A 72 4.53 12.84 22.29
N VAL A 73 5.39 12.55 23.25
CA VAL A 73 6.34 11.42 23.23
C VAL A 73 5.86 10.39 24.24
N PHE A 74 5.53 9.20 23.75
CA PHE A 74 5.19 8.05 24.58
C PHE A 74 6.42 7.15 24.75
N ARG A 75 6.57 6.54 25.92
CA ARG A 75 7.59 5.50 26.14
C ARG A 75 7.28 4.27 25.25
N PRO A 76 8.29 3.58 24.72
CA PRO A 76 8.10 2.36 23.96
C PRO A 76 7.49 1.25 24.84
N ARG A 77 6.66 0.40 24.24
CA ARG A 77 6.12 -0.78 24.93
C ARG A 77 7.21 -1.86 25.04
N PRO A 78 7.33 -2.56 26.18
CA PRO A 78 8.25 -3.69 26.29
C PRO A 78 7.92 -4.77 25.27
N VAL A 79 8.91 -5.19 24.50
CA VAL A 79 8.80 -6.32 23.56
C VAL A 79 9.18 -7.61 24.30
N PRO A 80 8.29 -8.63 24.33
CA PRO A 80 8.60 -9.94 24.90
C PRO A 80 9.89 -10.51 24.31
N PHE A 81 10.73 -11.11 25.14
CA PHE A 81 12.05 -11.61 24.73
C PHE A 81 11.99 -12.53 23.50
N ALA A 82 11.03 -13.47 23.50
CA ALA A 82 10.81 -14.41 22.41
C ALA A 82 10.46 -13.76 21.05
N MET A 83 10.00 -12.51 21.05
CA MET A 83 9.59 -11.79 19.83
C MET A 83 10.61 -10.74 19.37
N ARG A 84 11.65 -10.45 20.15
CA ARG A 84 12.60 -9.36 19.83
C ARG A 84 13.25 -9.55 18.47
N GLU A 85 13.76 -10.75 18.19
CA GLU A 85 14.42 -11.05 16.93
C GLU A 85 13.47 -10.90 15.73
N GLN A 86 12.21 -11.32 15.88
CA GLN A 86 11.21 -11.18 14.82
C GLN A 86 10.88 -9.70 14.55
N VAL A 87 10.77 -8.89 15.60
CA VAL A 87 10.52 -7.46 15.49
C VAL A 87 11.69 -6.75 14.83
N GLU A 88 12.92 -7.06 15.24
CA GLU A 88 14.13 -6.44 14.66
C GLU A 88 14.24 -6.75 13.16
N LYS A 89 14.08 -8.02 12.77
CA LYS A 89 14.10 -8.43 11.36
C LYS A 89 13.05 -7.71 10.53
N GLU A 90 11.86 -7.49 11.07
CA GLU A 90 10.80 -6.77 10.36
C GLU A 90 11.13 -5.28 10.24
N LEU A 91 11.70 -4.65 11.27
CA LEU A 91 12.16 -3.26 11.19
C LEU A 91 13.29 -3.11 10.16
N GLU A 92 14.30 -3.99 10.18
CA GLU A 92 15.39 -4.03 9.19
C GLU A 92 14.85 -4.21 7.77
N ARG A 93 13.89 -5.10 7.57
CA ARG A 93 13.22 -5.30 6.28
C ARG A 93 12.55 -4.02 5.79
N LEU A 94 11.80 -3.32 6.65
CA LEU A 94 11.10 -2.09 6.30
C LEU A 94 12.06 -0.93 6.01
N VAL A 95 13.18 -0.83 6.75
CA VAL A 95 14.24 0.16 6.47
C VAL A 95 14.93 -0.16 5.14
N GLY A 96 15.29 -1.43 4.89
CA GLY A 96 15.89 -1.85 3.63
C GLY A 96 14.98 -1.66 2.41
N MET A 97 13.67 -1.60 2.63
CA MET A 97 12.67 -1.31 1.59
C MET A 97 12.34 0.18 1.43
N ASP A 98 13.02 1.08 2.15
CA ASP A 98 12.75 2.53 2.13
C ASP A 98 11.30 2.88 2.52
N VAL A 99 10.68 2.07 3.39
CA VAL A 99 9.32 2.29 3.90
C VAL A 99 9.35 3.16 5.16
N ILE A 100 10.35 2.96 6.01
CA ILE A 100 10.60 3.74 7.22
C ILE A 100 12.09 4.11 7.29
N GLU A 101 12.40 5.17 8.01
CA GLU A 101 13.77 5.65 8.23
C GLU A 101 14.04 5.89 9.72
N PRO A 102 15.28 5.70 10.19
CA PRO A 102 15.65 6.07 11.55
C PRO A 102 15.63 7.60 11.72
N VAL A 103 15.10 8.06 12.84
CA VAL A 103 15.13 9.48 13.21
C VAL A 103 16.42 9.78 13.95
N ASP A 104 17.22 10.71 13.43
CA ASP A 104 18.40 11.21 14.14
C ASP A 104 18.00 12.18 15.25
N THR A 105 18.05 11.68 16.48
CA THR A 105 17.70 12.44 17.68
C THR A 105 18.74 13.49 18.07
N THR A 106 19.95 13.45 17.48
CA THR A 106 20.98 14.47 17.70
C THR A 106 20.76 15.69 16.82
N ALA A 107 20.28 15.48 15.59
CA ALA A 107 19.95 16.54 14.64
C ALA A 107 18.56 17.15 14.88
N SER A 108 17.59 16.37 15.37
CA SER A 108 16.23 16.84 15.62
C SER A 108 15.66 16.29 16.94
N PRO A 109 15.09 17.14 17.81
CA PRO A 109 14.46 16.65 19.04
C PRO A 109 13.24 15.79 18.70
N LEU A 110 13.16 14.61 19.31
CA LEU A 110 12.01 13.71 19.19
C LEU A 110 10.76 14.38 19.80
N THR A 111 9.91 14.97 18.97
CA THR A 111 8.71 15.72 19.41
C THR A 111 7.45 14.86 19.38
N TRP A 112 7.41 13.85 18.51
CA TRP A 112 6.29 12.92 18.36
C TRP A 112 6.81 11.49 18.38
N ALA A 113 6.29 10.66 19.28
CA ALA A 113 6.61 9.24 19.30
C ALA A 113 5.44 8.45 19.86
N SER A 114 5.02 7.39 19.17
CA SER A 114 3.98 6.47 19.63
C SER A 114 4.56 5.06 19.75
N PRO A 115 4.11 4.25 20.72
CA PRO A 115 4.66 2.91 20.90
C PRO A 115 4.15 1.96 19.80
N ILE A 116 5.06 1.11 19.30
CA ILE A 116 4.71 0.01 18.39
C ILE A 116 3.88 -1.04 19.13
N VAL A 117 2.94 -1.65 18.39
CA VAL A 117 2.14 -2.79 18.85
C VAL A 117 2.40 -3.98 17.94
N LEU A 118 2.61 -5.16 18.54
CA LEU A 118 2.87 -6.39 17.81
C LEU A 118 1.56 -7.09 17.49
N ALA A 119 1.30 -7.33 16.21
CA ALA A 119 0.14 -8.07 15.73
C ALA A 119 0.63 -9.30 14.95
N ILE A 120 0.52 -10.47 15.57
CA ILE A 120 0.92 -11.74 14.94
C ILE A 120 -0.19 -12.19 14.01
N LYS A 121 0.13 -12.40 12.73
CA LYS A 121 -0.80 -12.95 11.75
C LYS A 121 -0.60 -14.45 11.65
N SER A 122 -1.71 -15.18 11.51
CA SER A 122 -1.67 -16.56 11.03
C SER A 122 -1.47 -16.50 9.51
N ASN A 123 -0.38 -17.06 9.01
CA ASN A 123 -0.07 -17.10 7.57
C ASN A 123 -0.82 -18.23 6.87
#